data_AF-A0A7R9FSF3-F1
#
_entry.id   AF-A0A7R9FSF3-F1
#
_cell.length_a   1.000
_cell.length_b   1.000
_cell.length_c   1.000
_cell.angle_alpha   90.00
_cell.angle_beta   90.00
_cell.angle_gamma   90.00
#
_symmetry.space_group_name_H-M   'P 1'
#
loop_
_entity.id
_entity.type
_entity.pdbx_description
1 polymer ?
#
loop_
_entity_poly.entity_id
_entity_poly.type
_entity_poly.pdbx_seq_one_letter_code
_entity_poly.pdbx_strand_id
1 'polypeptide(L)'
;MEIQELLGRSAHSMEDLRRMRDLVKAMRSTELQAIVQDGELFSTCITLLQQQSASDSRDSKVGILSETFFAMLDVVPTGALSDSQHEQLQICLSHCSPIVREMALCQASGIYMKQLLQDLSHLAEDASTETRTRAMNTIASLLSLNVENSNNELENLTESWFRHLSKDPMQFCLSLCKQPFTDIRTAALKILQVIASQHWGQVYIKNTPGCLEYILDRRTEHEKAGKEGKYEVVSSIVSSPTALTVFGTEMLLPLRKYEREGPFFIAPDVDIAFEGDGS
;
A
#
# COMPACT_ATOMS: atom_id res chain seq x y z
N MET A 1 -9.72 34.04 -1.11
CA MET A 1 -11.14 34.40 -1.32
C MET A 1 -11.81 33.46 -2.31
N GLU A 2 -11.33 33.32 -3.56
CA GLU A 2 -12.00 32.48 -4.58
C GLU A 2 -11.97 30.97 -4.28
N ILE A 3 -10.85 30.42 -3.77
CA ILE A 3 -10.82 29.01 -3.33
C ILE A 3 -11.74 28.77 -2.14
N GLN A 4 -11.72 29.63 -1.12
CA GLN A 4 -12.62 29.53 0.04
C GLN A 4 -14.10 29.60 -0.36
N GLU A 5 -14.44 30.39 -1.39
CA GLU A 5 -15.79 30.45 -1.93
C GLU A 5 -16.19 29.15 -2.66
N LEU A 6 -15.26 28.53 -3.40
CA LEU A 6 -15.46 27.21 -4.02
C LEU A 6 -15.57 26.09 -2.98
N LEU A 7 -14.81 26.18 -1.88
CA LEU A 7 -14.90 25.25 -0.75
C LEU A 7 -16.22 25.35 0.00
N GLY A 8 -16.67 26.59 0.27
CA GLY A 8 -17.94 26.85 0.94
C GLY A 8 -19.17 26.40 0.15
N ARG A 9 -19.04 26.20 -1.17
CA ARG A 9 -20.10 25.67 -2.06
C ARG A 9 -20.02 24.15 -2.26
N SER A 10 -19.10 23.46 -1.59
CA SER A 10 -18.92 22.00 -1.67
C SER A 10 -18.76 21.45 -3.10
N ALA A 11 -18.02 22.17 -3.97
CA ALA A 11 -17.61 21.78 -5.33
C ALA A 11 -18.35 20.57 -5.96
N HIS A 12 -19.66 20.74 -6.22
CA HIS A 12 -20.53 19.62 -6.61
C HIS A 12 -20.42 19.27 -8.10
N SER A 13 -19.99 20.22 -8.94
CA SER A 13 -19.82 20.03 -10.38
C SER A 13 -18.38 19.71 -10.77
N MET A 14 -18.22 19.02 -11.90
CA MET A 14 -16.90 18.75 -12.49
C MET A 14 -16.14 20.03 -12.86
N GLU A 15 -16.86 21.09 -13.23
CA GLU A 15 -16.27 22.38 -13.57
C GLU A 15 -15.69 23.08 -12.33
N ASP A 16 -16.40 23.01 -11.20
CA ASP A 16 -15.91 23.57 -9.93
C ASP A 16 -14.63 22.86 -9.47
N LEU A 17 -14.57 21.53 -9.61
CA LEU A 17 -13.40 20.74 -9.28
C LEU A 17 -12.20 21.10 -10.18
N ARG A 18 -12.41 21.24 -11.49
CA ARG A 18 -11.36 21.67 -12.43
C ARG A 18 -10.86 23.07 -12.12
N ARG A 19 -11.78 24.00 -11.84
CA ARG A 19 -11.44 25.37 -11.46
C ARG A 19 -10.65 25.40 -10.16
N MET A 20 -11.06 24.62 -9.15
CA MET A 20 -10.34 24.50 -7.89
C MET A 20 -8.91 24.00 -8.12
N ARG A 21 -8.73 22.93 -8.91
CA ARG A 21 -7.42 22.40 -9.29
C ARG A 21 -6.55 23.48 -9.94
N ASP A 22 -7.09 24.19 -10.92
CA ASP A 22 -6.35 25.18 -11.69
C ASP A 22 -5.96 26.38 -10.82
N LEU A 23 -6.82 26.79 -9.89
CA LEU A 23 -6.52 27.83 -8.88
C LEU A 23 -5.42 27.39 -7.92
N VAL A 24 -5.45 26.15 -7.42
CA VAL A 24 -4.40 25.62 -6.55
C VAL A 24 -3.05 25.60 -7.28
N LYS A 25 -3.02 25.15 -8.54
CA LYS A 25 -1.80 25.13 -9.35
C LYS A 25 -1.26 26.53 -9.69
N ALA A 26 -2.13 27.53 -9.82
CA ALA A 26 -1.74 28.90 -10.12
C ALA A 26 -1.31 29.72 -8.89
N MET A 27 -1.52 29.20 -7.68
CA MET A 27 -1.29 29.93 -6.44
C MET A 27 0.19 30.00 -6.07
N ARG A 28 0.61 31.09 -5.41
CA ARG A 28 1.96 31.17 -4.83
C ARG A 28 2.08 30.23 -3.64
N SER A 29 3.24 29.57 -3.50
CA SER A 29 3.49 28.58 -2.45
C SER A 29 3.18 29.10 -1.03
N THR A 30 3.49 30.36 -0.71
CA THR A 30 3.21 30.96 0.61
C THR A 30 1.72 31.18 0.88
N GLU A 31 0.94 31.50 -0.16
CA GLU A 31 -0.52 31.69 -0.05
C GLU A 31 -1.21 30.33 0.11
N LEU A 32 -0.76 29.34 -0.67
CA LEU A 32 -1.29 27.98 -0.58
C LEU A 32 -0.95 27.35 0.77
N GLN A 33 0.26 27.56 1.28
CA GLN A 33 0.67 27.09 2.61
C GLN A 33 -0.24 27.64 3.74
N ALA A 34 -0.60 28.92 3.68
CA ALA A 34 -1.51 29.53 4.67
C ALA A 34 -2.91 28.88 4.63
N ILE A 35 -3.43 28.59 3.44
CA ILE A 35 -4.73 27.92 3.25
C ILE A 35 -4.68 26.46 3.72
N VAL A 36 -3.58 25.77 3.48
CA VAL A 36 -3.38 24.39 3.95
C VAL A 36 -3.29 24.33 5.48
N GLN A 37 -2.61 25.30 6.10
CA GLN A 37 -2.52 25.39 7.57
C GLN A 37 -3.87 25.63 8.23
N ASP A 38 -4.80 26.29 7.53
CA ASP A 38 -6.18 26.51 8.01
C ASP A 38 -7.03 25.23 7.99
N GLY A 39 -6.58 24.17 7.30
CA GLY A 39 -7.17 22.83 7.35
C GLY A 39 -8.51 22.64 6.60
N GLU A 40 -9.25 23.72 6.34
CA GLU A 40 -10.56 23.66 5.66
C GLU A 40 -10.48 23.04 4.27
N LEU A 41 -9.44 23.38 3.50
CA LEU A 41 -9.25 22.88 2.14
C LEU A 41 -8.91 21.38 2.14
N PHE A 42 -8.08 20.93 3.10
CA PHE A 42 -7.80 19.50 3.32
C PHE A 42 -9.08 18.73 3.67
N SER A 43 -9.82 19.21 4.67
CA SER A 43 -11.06 18.58 5.13
C SER A 43 -12.10 18.49 4.01
N THR A 44 -12.20 19.52 3.18
CA THR A 44 -13.17 19.55 2.07
C THR A 44 -12.77 18.56 0.97
N CYS A 45 -11.49 18.51 0.58
CA CYS A 45 -11.01 17.53 -0.39
C CYS A 45 -11.24 16.09 0.10
N ILE A 46 -11.02 15.82 1.39
CA ILE A 46 -11.29 14.50 2.00
C ILE A 46 -12.76 14.16 1.95
N THR A 47 -13.62 15.07 2.39
CA THR A 47 -15.08 14.86 2.43
C THR A 47 -15.60 14.55 1.03
N LEU A 48 -15.12 15.29 0.03
CA LEU A 48 -15.51 15.07 -1.37
C LEU A 48 -14.99 13.72 -1.89
N LEU A 49 -13.75 13.33 -1.56
CA LEU A 49 -13.17 12.05 -1.94
C LEU A 49 -13.93 10.86 -1.33
N GLN A 50 -14.31 10.95 -0.05
CA GLN A 50 -15.11 9.93 0.65
C GLN A 50 -16.51 9.73 0.04
N GLN A 51 -17.07 10.78 -0.57
CA GLN A 51 -18.40 10.74 -1.19
C GLN A 51 -18.40 10.19 -2.62
N GLN A 52 -17.24 9.97 -3.25
CA GLN A 52 -17.16 9.44 -4.60
C GLN A 52 -16.92 7.92 -4.62
N SER A 53 -17.54 7.23 -5.58
CA SER A 53 -17.14 5.87 -5.92
C SER A 53 -15.81 5.89 -6.67
N ALA A 54 -14.89 4.97 -6.32
CA ALA A 54 -13.60 4.84 -6.98
C ALA A 54 -13.81 4.67 -8.50
N SER A 55 -13.32 5.63 -9.28
CA SER A 55 -13.36 5.61 -10.74
C SER A 55 -11.93 5.75 -11.26
N ASP A 56 -11.55 4.83 -12.13
CA ASP A 56 -10.21 4.70 -12.72
C ASP A 56 -9.98 5.67 -13.89
N SER A 57 -10.48 6.91 -13.79
CA SER A 57 -10.25 7.92 -14.82
C SER A 57 -9.66 9.19 -14.25
N ARG A 58 -8.66 9.74 -14.94
CA ARG A 58 -8.06 11.05 -14.65
C ARG A 58 -9.07 12.20 -14.74
N ASP A 59 -10.05 12.06 -15.63
CA ASP A 59 -11.17 13.00 -15.79
C ASP A 59 -12.35 12.66 -14.88
N SER A 60 -12.18 11.77 -13.91
CA SER A 60 -13.18 11.56 -12.86
C SER A 60 -13.07 12.64 -11.77
N LYS A 61 -14.14 12.77 -10.96
CA LYS A 61 -14.12 13.60 -9.76
C LYS A 61 -12.98 13.22 -8.82
N VAL A 62 -12.71 11.92 -8.66
CA VAL A 62 -11.62 11.37 -7.84
C VAL A 62 -10.26 11.79 -8.41
N GLY A 63 -10.09 11.72 -9.74
CA GLY A 63 -8.90 12.18 -10.47
C GLY A 63 -8.53 13.62 -10.13
N ILE A 64 -9.48 14.54 -10.34
CA ILE A 64 -9.26 15.98 -10.17
C ILE A 64 -9.06 16.36 -8.70
N LEU A 65 -9.86 15.80 -7.79
CA LEU A 65 -9.73 16.05 -6.35
C LEU A 65 -8.34 15.65 -5.86
N SER A 66 -7.82 14.56 -6.37
CA SER A 66 -6.54 14.06 -5.94
C SER A 66 -5.37 14.84 -6.54
N GLU A 67 -5.43 15.23 -7.82
CA GLU A 67 -4.46 16.19 -8.39
C GLU A 67 -4.40 17.48 -7.56
N THR A 68 -5.57 17.99 -7.16
CA THR A 68 -5.67 19.19 -6.31
C THR A 68 -5.03 18.93 -4.95
N PHE A 69 -5.30 17.78 -4.35
CA PHE A 69 -4.75 17.38 -3.06
C PHE A 69 -3.22 17.26 -3.07
N PHE A 70 -2.63 16.67 -4.12
CA PHE A 70 -1.17 16.57 -4.22
C PHE A 70 -0.50 17.92 -4.45
N ALA A 71 -1.10 18.81 -5.26
CA ALA A 71 -0.58 20.17 -5.43
C ALA A 71 -0.55 20.96 -4.12
N MET A 72 -1.46 20.66 -3.19
CA MET A 72 -1.42 21.21 -1.83
C MET A 72 -0.31 20.61 -0.99
N LEU A 73 -0.09 19.30 -1.08
CA LEU A 73 0.97 18.62 -0.34
C LEU A 73 2.36 19.14 -0.71
N ASP A 74 2.59 19.48 -1.98
CA ASP A 74 3.88 20.01 -2.45
C ASP A 74 4.32 21.30 -1.77
N VAL A 75 3.39 22.09 -1.23
CA VAL A 75 3.71 23.35 -0.56
C VAL A 75 3.73 23.25 0.96
N VAL A 76 3.44 22.08 1.53
CA VAL A 76 3.54 21.86 2.97
C VAL A 76 4.99 21.57 3.33
N PRO A 77 5.61 22.36 4.24
CA PRO A 77 6.94 22.04 4.73
C PRO A 77 6.96 20.67 5.41
N THR A 78 8.01 19.90 5.15
CA THR A 78 8.22 18.59 5.77
C THR A 78 8.26 18.74 7.28
N GLY A 79 7.36 18.04 8.00
CA GLY A 79 7.22 18.12 9.46
C GLY A 79 6.27 19.20 9.99
N ALA A 80 5.54 19.90 9.12
CA ALA A 80 4.56 20.93 9.52
C ALA A 80 3.11 20.42 9.64
N LEU A 81 2.87 19.13 9.37
CA LEU A 81 1.55 18.53 9.50
C LEU A 81 1.28 18.16 10.96
N SER A 82 0.15 18.59 11.48
CA SER A 82 -0.39 18.11 12.76
C SER A 82 -0.81 16.64 12.66
N ASP A 83 -0.94 15.94 13.80
CA ASP A 83 -1.44 14.56 13.85
C ASP A 83 -2.80 14.40 13.15
N SER A 84 -3.68 15.40 13.29
CA SER A 84 -4.97 15.43 12.62
C SER A 84 -4.83 15.49 11.09
N GLN A 85 -3.87 16.26 10.58
CA GLN A 85 -3.61 16.34 9.14
C GLN A 85 -2.96 15.06 8.59
N HIS A 86 -2.15 14.35 9.38
CA HIS A 86 -1.64 13.03 9.01
C HIS A 86 -2.75 11.98 8.94
N GLU A 87 -3.68 11.96 9.90
CA GLU A 87 -4.85 11.07 9.86
C GLU A 87 -5.75 11.36 8.65
N GLN A 88 -5.99 12.64 8.40
CA GLN A 88 -6.71 13.15 7.23
C GLN A 88 -6.06 12.74 5.89
N LEU A 89 -4.73 12.83 5.81
CA LEU A 89 -3.95 12.37 4.67
C LEU A 89 -4.07 10.86 4.44
N GLN A 90 -4.02 10.07 5.52
CA GLN A 90 -4.20 8.61 5.44
C GLN A 90 -5.56 8.24 4.88
N ILE A 91 -6.61 8.90 5.38
CA ILE A 91 -7.97 8.74 4.87
C ILE A 91 -8.02 9.12 3.39
N CYS A 92 -7.44 10.25 2.99
CA CYS A 92 -7.39 10.63 1.58
C CYS A 92 -6.76 9.54 0.69
N LEU A 93 -5.57 9.06 1.09
CA LEU A 93 -4.81 8.08 0.32
C LEU A 93 -5.47 6.70 0.26
N SER A 94 -6.29 6.34 1.25
CA SER A 94 -7.04 5.09 1.25
C SER A 94 -8.24 5.13 0.28
N HIS A 95 -8.70 6.31 -0.14
CA HIS A 95 -9.82 6.49 -1.08
C HIS A 95 -9.38 6.82 -2.51
N CYS A 96 -8.10 7.12 -2.72
CA CYS A 96 -7.54 7.38 -4.05
C CYS A 96 -7.36 6.09 -4.88
N SER A 97 -7.96 6.05 -6.08
CA SER A 97 -7.78 4.98 -7.07
C SER A 97 -6.30 4.84 -7.50
N PRO A 98 -5.86 3.66 -7.99
CA PRO A 98 -4.50 3.42 -8.51
C PRO A 98 -4.01 4.46 -9.54
N ILE A 99 -4.89 5.06 -10.34
CA ILE A 99 -4.49 6.04 -11.39
C ILE A 99 -4.21 7.43 -10.81
N VAL A 100 -4.90 7.80 -9.73
CA VAL A 100 -4.57 9.01 -8.98
C VAL A 100 -3.21 8.88 -8.30
N ARG A 101 -2.90 7.67 -7.83
CA ARG A 101 -1.61 7.31 -7.25
C ARG A 101 -0.51 7.51 -8.29
N GLU A 102 -0.73 7.05 -9.53
CA GLU A 102 0.17 7.25 -10.69
C GLU A 102 0.43 8.72 -11.03
N MET A 103 -0.50 9.62 -10.68
CA MET A 103 -0.32 11.06 -10.87
C MET A 103 0.43 11.76 -9.73
N ALA A 104 0.22 11.33 -8.49
CA ALA A 104 1.04 11.72 -7.35
C ALA A 104 2.51 11.33 -7.53
N LEU A 105 2.71 10.15 -8.13
CA LEU A 105 3.98 9.51 -8.44
C LEU A 105 4.85 10.35 -9.41
N CYS A 106 4.26 11.03 -10.39
CA CYS A 106 5.01 11.57 -11.54
C CYS A 106 5.45 13.05 -11.46
N GLN A 107 4.92 13.90 -10.58
CA GLN A 107 5.22 15.35 -10.66
C GLN A 107 5.52 16.10 -9.34
N ALA A 108 5.42 15.46 -8.17
CA ALA A 108 5.27 16.18 -6.90
C ALA A 108 6.07 15.54 -5.74
N SER A 109 7.25 16.12 -5.42
CA SER A 109 8.07 15.96 -4.20
C SER A 109 8.40 14.55 -3.66
N GLY A 110 9.48 13.93 -4.18
CA GLY A 110 10.09 12.72 -3.57
C GLY A 110 10.49 12.85 -2.09
N ILE A 111 10.65 14.08 -1.57
CA ILE A 111 10.87 14.34 -0.14
C ILE A 111 9.60 14.07 0.69
N TYR A 112 8.43 14.48 0.20
CA TYR A 112 7.17 14.32 0.91
C TYR A 112 6.77 12.85 1.01
N MET A 113 6.88 12.12 -0.11
CA MET A 113 6.58 10.70 -0.11
C MET A 113 7.50 9.89 0.80
N LYS A 114 8.78 10.24 0.85
CA LYS A 114 9.71 9.66 1.82
C LYS A 114 9.22 9.88 3.26
N GLN A 115 8.91 11.12 3.64
CA GLN A 115 8.45 11.43 5.00
C GLN A 115 7.15 10.69 5.32
N LEU A 116 6.17 10.73 4.41
CA LEU A 116 4.90 10.02 4.54
C LEU A 116 5.10 8.51 4.78
N LEU A 117 5.97 7.86 4.01
CA LEU A 117 6.23 6.43 4.15
C LEU A 117 6.94 6.11 5.48
N GLN A 118 7.77 7.02 5.97
CA GLN A 118 8.38 6.93 7.30
C GLN A 118 7.34 7.12 8.42
N ASP A 119 6.41 8.07 8.28
CA ASP A 119 5.35 8.29 9.27
C ASP A 119 4.37 7.09 9.28
N LEU A 120 4.03 6.56 8.11
CA LEU A 120 3.23 5.35 7.98
C LEU A 120 3.90 4.13 8.59
N SER A 121 5.22 3.97 8.43
CA SER A 121 5.93 2.84 9.04
C SER A 121 6.00 2.97 10.57
N HIS A 122 6.26 4.18 11.10
CA HIS A 122 6.17 4.45 12.53
C HIS A 122 4.77 4.14 13.09
N LEU A 123 3.72 4.56 12.40
CA LEU A 123 2.34 4.27 12.80
C LEU A 123 2.01 2.78 12.69
N ALA A 124 2.63 2.03 11.77
CA ALA A 124 2.46 0.59 11.65
C ALA A 124 3.19 -0.22 12.75
N GLU A 125 4.20 0.35 13.39
CA GLU A 125 4.93 -0.28 14.51
C GLU A 125 4.19 -0.10 15.84
N ASP A 126 3.88 1.15 16.19
CA ASP A 126 3.63 1.50 17.59
C ASP A 126 2.24 2.07 17.91
N ALA A 127 1.40 2.33 16.90
CA ALA A 127 0.08 2.91 17.12
C ALA A 127 -0.96 1.89 17.65
N SER A 128 -2.21 2.34 17.80
CA SER A 128 -3.33 1.43 18.09
C SER A 128 -3.51 0.39 16.97
N THR A 129 -4.04 -0.80 17.26
CA THR A 129 -4.23 -1.87 16.25
C THR A 129 -4.99 -1.37 15.02
N GLU A 130 -6.06 -0.60 15.20
CA GLU A 130 -6.84 -0.02 14.11
C GLU A 130 -5.99 0.93 13.24
N THR A 131 -5.24 1.84 13.88
CA THR A 131 -4.33 2.77 13.19
C THR A 131 -3.23 2.03 12.44
N ARG A 132 -2.65 0.99 13.06
CA ARG A 132 -1.60 0.15 12.46
C ARG A 132 -2.10 -0.55 11.21
N THR A 133 -3.28 -1.19 11.30
CA THR A 133 -3.93 -1.86 10.16
C THR A 133 -4.23 -0.87 9.04
N ARG A 134 -4.72 0.33 9.35
CA ARG A 134 -4.92 1.40 8.36
C ARG A 134 -3.61 1.82 7.69
N ALA A 135 -2.56 2.08 8.47
CA ALA A 135 -1.26 2.48 7.94
C ALA A 135 -0.69 1.43 6.98
N MET A 136 -0.75 0.15 7.36
CA MET A 136 -0.30 -0.96 6.50
C MET A 136 -1.15 -1.11 5.23
N ASN A 137 -2.46 -0.97 5.32
CA ASN A 137 -3.32 -1.00 4.13
C ASN A 137 -3.04 0.19 3.20
N THR A 138 -2.76 1.37 3.75
CA THR A 138 -2.31 2.53 2.98
C THR A 138 -0.98 2.27 2.29
N ILE A 139 0.01 1.68 2.99
CA ILE A 139 1.29 1.27 2.40
C ILE A 139 1.07 0.26 1.26
N ALA A 140 0.30 -0.81 1.50
CA ALA A 140 0.00 -1.82 0.47
C ALA A 140 -0.67 -1.17 -0.75
N SER A 141 -1.58 -0.24 -0.51
CA SER A 141 -2.21 0.51 -1.59
C SER A 141 -1.16 1.34 -2.35
N LEU A 142 -0.26 2.04 -1.66
CA LEU A 142 0.80 2.90 -2.25
C LEU A 142 1.74 2.14 -3.16
N LEU A 143 2.02 0.89 -2.82
CA LEU A 143 2.91 0.03 -3.56
C LEU A 143 2.21 -0.76 -4.69
N SER A 144 0.88 -0.70 -4.79
CA SER A 144 0.13 -1.50 -5.75
C SER A 144 0.21 -0.94 -7.16
N LEU A 145 0.62 -1.78 -8.11
CA LEU A 145 0.59 -1.50 -9.54
C LEU A 145 -0.44 -2.40 -10.23
N ASN A 146 -1.13 -1.87 -11.23
CA ASN A 146 -1.95 -2.68 -12.12
C ASN A 146 -1.03 -3.39 -13.12
N VAL A 147 -1.08 -4.72 -13.17
CA VAL A 147 -0.25 -5.58 -14.02
C VAL A 147 -0.39 -5.25 -15.51
N GLU A 148 -1.55 -4.75 -15.94
CA GLU A 148 -1.79 -4.37 -17.35
C GLU A 148 -1.10 -3.06 -17.76
N ASN A 149 -0.80 -2.18 -16.78
CA ASN A 149 -0.22 -0.85 -17.00
C ASN A 149 1.18 -0.69 -16.40
N SER A 150 1.73 -1.73 -15.75
CA SER A 150 3.04 -1.66 -15.12
C SER A 150 4.14 -1.52 -16.15
N ASN A 151 4.99 -0.50 -15.98
CA ASN A 151 6.22 -0.32 -16.75
C ASN A 151 7.42 -0.20 -15.79
N ASN A 152 8.63 -0.24 -16.35
CA ASN A 152 9.87 -0.21 -15.55
C ASN A 152 9.99 1.08 -14.70
N GLU A 153 9.45 2.21 -15.16
CA GLU A 153 9.53 3.46 -14.40
C GLU A 153 8.67 3.40 -13.14
N LEU A 154 7.45 2.86 -13.25
CA LEU A 154 6.56 2.65 -12.11
C LEU A 154 7.12 1.62 -11.13
N GLU A 155 7.67 0.51 -11.62
CA GLU A 155 8.33 -0.48 -10.77
C GLU A 155 9.52 0.11 -10.00
N ASN A 156 10.39 0.88 -10.67
CA ASN A 156 11.51 1.56 -10.01
C ASN A 156 11.04 2.55 -8.94
N LEU A 157 9.91 3.19 -9.18
CA LEU A 157 9.36 4.20 -8.29
C LEU A 157 8.71 3.57 -7.04
N THR A 158 7.91 2.52 -7.20
CA THR A 158 7.35 1.78 -6.05
C THR A 158 8.44 1.07 -5.26
N GLU A 159 9.49 0.58 -5.90
CA GLU A 159 10.68 0.06 -5.21
C GLU A 159 11.37 1.14 -4.37
N SER A 160 11.59 2.34 -4.95
CA SER A 160 12.18 3.48 -4.25
C SER A 160 11.37 3.86 -3.01
N TRP A 161 10.04 3.85 -3.12
CA TRP A 161 9.13 4.09 -2.02
C TRP A 161 9.23 3.03 -0.94
N PHE A 162 9.20 1.75 -1.32
CA PHE A 162 9.34 0.65 -0.37
C PHE A 162 10.62 0.77 0.47
N ARG A 163 11.72 1.23 -0.13
CA ARG A 163 13.00 1.48 0.56
C ARG A 163 12.94 2.63 1.59
N HIS A 164 11.91 3.47 1.57
CA HIS A 164 11.72 4.53 2.56
C HIS A 164 10.97 4.08 3.81
N LEU A 165 10.33 2.90 3.82
CA LEU A 165 9.60 2.40 4.98
C LEU A 165 10.51 2.21 6.19
N SER A 166 11.69 1.61 6.01
CA SER A 166 12.66 1.42 7.09
C SER A 166 14.06 1.17 6.53
N LYS A 167 15.06 0.99 7.42
CA LYS A 167 16.42 0.60 7.02
C LYS A 167 16.47 -0.81 6.40
N ASP A 168 15.55 -1.68 6.80
CA ASP A 168 15.39 -3.03 6.26
C ASP A 168 13.88 -3.30 6.06
N PRO A 169 13.31 -2.84 4.93
CA PRO A 169 11.87 -2.80 4.73
C PRO A 169 11.25 -4.20 4.63
N MET A 170 12.01 -5.21 4.18
CA MET A 170 11.54 -6.59 4.17
C MET A 170 11.50 -7.21 5.57
N GLN A 171 12.55 -7.01 6.37
CA GLN A 171 12.52 -7.50 7.76
C GLN A 171 11.45 -6.78 8.58
N PHE A 172 11.23 -5.49 8.31
CA PHE A 172 10.10 -4.74 8.87
C PHE A 172 8.76 -5.42 8.56
N CYS A 173 8.44 -5.66 7.28
CA CYS A 173 7.18 -6.34 6.91
C CYS A 173 7.09 -7.74 7.50
N LEU A 174 8.18 -8.51 7.49
CA LEU A 174 8.21 -9.86 8.03
C LEU A 174 8.00 -9.89 9.56
N SER A 175 8.52 -8.89 10.28
CA SER A 175 8.30 -8.75 11.71
C SER A 175 6.83 -8.48 12.05
N LEU A 176 6.15 -7.65 11.25
CA LEU A 176 4.72 -7.36 11.37
C LEU A 176 3.88 -8.62 11.06
N CYS A 177 4.27 -9.38 10.03
CA CYS A 177 3.63 -10.65 9.70
C CYS A 177 3.71 -11.67 10.84
N LYS A 178 4.72 -11.60 11.72
CA LYS A 178 4.92 -12.55 12.82
C LYS A 178 4.27 -12.13 14.14
N GLN A 179 3.56 -11.00 14.17
CA GLN A 179 2.92 -10.52 15.40
C GLN A 179 1.74 -11.41 15.83
N PRO A 180 1.41 -11.49 17.13
CA PRO A 180 0.33 -12.35 17.61
C PRO A 180 -1.08 -11.85 17.23
N PHE A 181 -1.20 -10.63 16.70
CA PHE A 181 -2.49 -10.02 16.34
C PHE A 181 -2.85 -10.24 14.87
N THR A 182 -3.99 -10.89 14.60
CA THR A 182 -4.40 -11.26 13.24
C THR A 182 -4.65 -10.07 12.32
N ASP A 183 -5.26 -8.99 12.81
CA ASP A 183 -5.51 -7.79 12.00
C ASP A 183 -4.20 -7.13 11.53
N ILE A 184 -3.15 -7.24 12.33
CA ILE A 184 -1.82 -6.74 11.99
C ILE A 184 -1.13 -7.69 11.03
N ARG A 185 -1.14 -9.01 11.30
CA ARG A 185 -0.55 -10.01 10.41
C ARG A 185 -1.16 -9.95 9.01
N THR A 186 -2.48 -9.89 8.91
CA THR A 186 -3.20 -9.89 7.63
C THR A 186 -2.93 -8.62 6.83
N ALA A 187 -2.89 -7.46 7.47
CA ALA A 187 -2.50 -6.21 6.83
C ALA A 187 -1.04 -6.22 6.35
N ALA A 188 -0.11 -6.81 7.12
CA ALA A 188 1.27 -6.97 6.70
C ALA A 188 1.43 -7.97 5.53
N LEU A 189 0.68 -9.09 5.56
CA LEU A 189 0.61 -10.04 4.45
C LEU A 189 0.07 -9.38 3.18
N LYS A 190 -0.83 -8.39 3.30
CA LYS A 190 -1.33 -7.62 2.16
C LYS A 190 -0.22 -6.79 1.49
N ILE A 191 0.70 -6.21 2.27
CA ILE A 191 1.89 -5.53 1.72
C ILE A 191 2.75 -6.55 0.95
N LEU A 192 3.03 -7.71 1.55
CA LEU A 192 3.81 -8.77 0.89
C LEU A 192 3.14 -9.26 -0.40
N GLN A 193 1.82 -9.39 -0.41
CA GLN A 193 1.04 -9.78 -1.59
C GLN A 193 1.26 -8.79 -2.74
N VAL A 194 1.14 -7.49 -2.43
CA VAL A 194 1.25 -6.43 -3.44
C VAL A 194 2.65 -6.37 -4.05
N ILE A 195 3.70 -6.53 -3.26
CA ILE A 195 5.07 -6.51 -3.79
C ILE A 195 5.43 -7.83 -4.47
N ALA A 196 4.80 -8.94 -4.09
CA ALA A 196 5.03 -10.26 -4.67
C ALA A 196 4.63 -10.37 -6.16
N SER A 197 3.72 -9.51 -6.63
CA SER A 197 3.36 -9.46 -8.06
C SER A 197 4.40 -8.72 -8.92
N GLN A 198 5.26 -7.91 -8.30
CA GLN A 198 6.24 -7.03 -8.96
C GLN A 198 7.63 -7.66 -9.00
N HIS A 199 8.42 -7.36 -10.04
CA HIS A 199 9.74 -7.96 -10.22
C HIS A 199 10.69 -7.70 -9.03
N TRP A 200 10.82 -6.43 -8.64
CA TRP A 200 11.69 -6.03 -7.54
C TRP A 200 11.27 -6.67 -6.21
N GLY A 201 9.96 -6.74 -5.93
CA GLY A 201 9.45 -7.31 -4.69
C GLY A 201 9.72 -8.81 -4.58
N GLN A 202 9.65 -9.54 -5.69
CA GLN A 202 10.06 -10.94 -5.75
C GLN A 202 11.55 -11.13 -5.43
N VAL A 203 12.42 -10.25 -5.94
CA VAL A 203 13.86 -10.27 -5.64
C VAL A 203 14.09 -10.08 -4.13
N TYR A 204 13.37 -9.15 -3.51
CA TYR A 204 13.40 -8.94 -2.07
C TYR A 204 12.92 -10.15 -1.27
N ILE A 205 11.79 -10.76 -1.65
CA ILE A 205 11.26 -11.98 -1.01
C ILE A 205 12.27 -13.12 -1.09
N LYS A 206 12.84 -13.35 -2.28
CA LYS A 206 13.83 -14.41 -2.52
C LYS A 206 15.08 -14.23 -1.66
N ASN A 207 15.58 -12.99 -1.56
CA ASN A 207 16.86 -12.70 -0.93
C ASN A 207 16.75 -12.45 0.58
N THR A 208 15.55 -12.34 1.14
CA THR A 208 15.33 -12.13 2.57
C THR A 208 15.31 -13.48 3.30
N PRO A 209 16.29 -13.78 4.18
CA PRO A 209 16.33 -15.06 4.87
C PRO A 209 15.08 -15.32 5.72
N GLY A 210 14.52 -16.52 5.62
CA GLY A 210 13.35 -16.91 6.41
C GLY A 210 12.02 -16.36 5.87
N CYS A 211 12.02 -15.53 4.82
CA CYS A 211 10.80 -14.96 4.27
C CYS A 211 9.98 -16.03 3.52
N LEU A 212 10.62 -16.75 2.61
CA LEU A 212 9.95 -17.77 1.82
C LEU A 212 9.53 -18.98 2.69
N GLU A 213 10.39 -19.38 3.62
CA GLU A 213 10.11 -20.42 4.60
C GLU A 213 8.90 -20.04 5.47
N TYR A 214 8.86 -18.79 5.93
CA TYR A 214 7.70 -18.27 6.65
C TYR A 214 6.42 -18.33 5.80
N ILE A 215 6.45 -17.84 4.55
CA ILE A 215 5.27 -17.82 3.68
C ILE A 215 4.76 -19.24 3.39
N LEU A 216 5.66 -20.20 3.18
CA LEU A 216 5.31 -21.59 2.87
C LEU A 216 4.93 -22.43 4.10
N ASP A 217 5.31 -22.02 5.31
CA ASP A 217 4.96 -22.74 6.52
C ASP A 217 3.52 -22.41 6.99
N ARG A 218 2.60 -23.32 6.68
CA ARG A 218 1.19 -23.22 7.09
C ARG A 218 1.00 -23.28 8.61
N ARG A 219 1.96 -23.82 9.35
CA ARG A 219 1.84 -24.04 10.80
C ARG A 219 1.91 -22.74 11.59
N THR A 220 2.48 -21.68 11.02
CA THR A 220 2.56 -20.39 11.69
C THR A 220 1.27 -19.58 11.62
N GLU A 221 0.21 -20.10 10.97
CA GLU A 221 -1.09 -19.46 10.90
C GLU A 221 -2.20 -20.41 11.37
N HIS A 222 -2.93 -19.99 12.41
CA HIS A 222 -4.04 -20.76 12.96
C HIS A 222 -5.40 -20.26 12.49
N GLU A 223 -5.49 -18.98 12.15
CA GLU A 223 -6.72 -18.31 11.77
C GLU A 223 -6.93 -18.30 10.26
N LYS A 224 -8.19 -18.32 9.85
CA LYS A 224 -8.60 -18.36 8.44
C LYS A 224 -7.94 -17.24 7.62
N ALA A 225 -8.04 -16.01 8.11
CA ALA A 225 -7.56 -14.83 7.41
C ALA A 225 -6.04 -14.83 7.17
N GLY A 226 -5.25 -15.33 8.14
CA GLY A 226 -3.80 -15.47 7.98
C GLY A 226 -3.41 -16.53 6.94
N LYS A 227 -4.11 -17.68 6.95
CA LYS A 227 -3.93 -18.74 5.95
C LYS A 227 -4.25 -18.27 4.54
N GLU A 228 -5.37 -17.55 4.38
CA GLU A 228 -5.76 -16.93 3.11
C GLU A 228 -4.73 -15.87 2.69
N GLY A 229 -4.27 -15.01 3.61
CA GLY A 229 -3.25 -14.00 3.32
C GLY A 229 -1.94 -14.61 2.78
N LYS A 230 -1.43 -15.69 3.39
CA LYS A 230 -0.24 -16.39 2.88
C LYS A 230 -0.46 -17.01 1.51
N TYR A 231 -1.63 -17.61 1.31
CA TYR A 231 -2.01 -18.16 0.01
C TYR A 231 -2.04 -17.07 -1.06
N GLU A 232 -2.63 -15.91 -0.79
CA GLU A 232 -2.66 -14.78 -1.71
C GLU A 232 -1.26 -14.28 -2.09
N VAL A 233 -0.31 -14.25 -1.14
CA VAL A 233 1.11 -13.95 -1.43
C VAL A 233 1.68 -14.97 -2.42
N VAL A 234 1.52 -16.27 -2.15
CA VAL A 234 2.03 -17.33 -3.02
C VAL A 234 1.37 -17.29 -4.40
N SER A 235 0.05 -17.12 -4.48
CA SER A 235 -0.69 -16.99 -5.73
C SER A 235 -0.21 -15.78 -6.54
N SER A 236 0.11 -14.67 -5.87
CA SER A 236 0.65 -13.47 -6.53
C SER A 236 2.04 -13.72 -7.12
N ILE A 237 2.90 -14.50 -6.44
CA ILE A 237 4.17 -14.95 -7.00
C ILE A 237 3.93 -15.86 -8.20
N VAL A 238 3.14 -16.93 -8.03
CA VAL A 238 2.96 -17.97 -9.06
C VAL A 238 2.32 -17.42 -10.33
N SER A 239 1.40 -16.47 -10.20
CA SER A 239 0.72 -15.83 -11.33
C SER A 239 1.55 -14.76 -12.04
N SER A 240 2.66 -14.31 -11.44
CA SER A 240 3.45 -13.22 -12.00
C SER A 240 4.31 -13.68 -13.19
N PRO A 241 4.36 -12.91 -14.29
CA PRO A 241 5.18 -13.22 -15.46
C PRO A 241 6.68 -13.34 -15.15
N THR A 242 7.16 -12.65 -14.10
CA THR A 242 8.59 -12.59 -13.74
C THR A 242 9.02 -13.70 -12.79
N ALA A 243 8.09 -14.51 -12.28
CA ALA A 243 8.36 -15.48 -11.23
C ALA A 243 9.41 -16.53 -11.62
N LEU A 244 9.33 -17.06 -12.85
CA LEU A 244 10.30 -18.04 -13.35
C LEU A 244 11.71 -17.44 -13.44
N THR A 245 11.82 -16.17 -13.87
CA THR A 245 13.09 -15.46 -14.00
C THR A 245 13.73 -15.20 -12.63
N VAL A 246 12.92 -14.83 -11.64
CA VAL A 246 13.44 -14.48 -10.29
C VAL A 246 13.74 -15.73 -9.47
N PHE A 247 12.79 -16.66 -9.36
CA PHE A 247 12.88 -17.81 -8.47
C PHE A 247 13.56 -19.02 -9.14
N GLY A 248 13.51 -19.13 -10.47
CA GLY A 248 13.94 -20.33 -11.18
C GLY A 248 13.02 -21.53 -10.92
N THR A 249 13.26 -22.63 -11.61
CA THR A 249 12.39 -23.82 -11.52
C THR A 249 12.38 -24.43 -10.13
N GLU A 250 13.55 -24.55 -9.48
CA GLU A 250 13.69 -25.25 -8.20
C GLU A 250 12.88 -24.59 -7.08
N MET A 251 12.94 -23.26 -6.94
CA MET A 251 12.17 -22.54 -5.91
C MET A 251 10.70 -22.35 -6.31
N LEU A 252 10.36 -22.33 -7.59
CA LEU A 252 8.98 -22.16 -8.05
C LEU A 252 8.13 -23.43 -7.91
N LEU A 253 8.75 -24.62 -7.94
CA LEU A 253 8.06 -25.90 -7.72
C LEU A 253 7.31 -25.98 -6.38
N PRO A 254 7.91 -25.72 -5.21
CA PRO A 254 7.20 -25.75 -3.93
C PRO A 254 6.13 -24.65 -3.83
N LEU A 255 6.35 -23.46 -4.43
CA LEU A 255 5.35 -22.40 -4.51
C LEU A 255 4.10 -22.86 -5.29
N ARG A 256 4.27 -23.45 -6.47
CA ARG A 256 3.17 -24.02 -7.26
C ARG A 256 2.48 -25.17 -6.56
N LYS A 257 3.22 -26.00 -5.82
CA LYS A 257 2.63 -27.05 -4.99
C LYS A 257 1.74 -26.43 -3.90
N TYR A 258 2.24 -25.43 -3.18
CA TYR A 258 1.50 -24.73 -2.14
C TYR A 258 0.22 -24.10 -2.68
N GLU A 259 0.30 -23.41 -3.82
CA GLU A 259 -0.87 -22.83 -4.50
C GLU A 259 -1.91 -23.90 -4.87
N ARG A 260 -1.51 -24.99 -5.53
CA ARG A 260 -2.46 -26.06 -5.92
C ARG A 260 -3.13 -26.74 -4.73
N GLU A 261 -2.44 -26.87 -3.62
CA GLU A 261 -2.95 -27.44 -2.37
C GLU A 261 -3.98 -26.53 -1.68
N GLY A 262 -3.89 -25.21 -1.91
CA GLY A 262 -4.77 -24.23 -1.31
C GLY A 262 -4.38 -23.79 0.11
N PRO A 263 -5.12 -22.81 0.67
CA PRO A 263 -4.82 -22.18 1.97
C PRO A 263 -5.04 -23.11 3.18
N PHE A 264 -5.94 -24.08 3.06
CA PHE A 264 -6.36 -24.94 4.19
C PHE A 264 -5.82 -26.36 4.13
N PHE A 265 -4.85 -26.63 3.25
CA PHE A 265 -4.24 -27.95 3.16
C PHE A 265 -3.54 -28.34 4.46
N ILE A 266 -3.83 -29.56 4.91
CA ILE A 266 -3.18 -30.22 6.04
C ILE A 266 -2.48 -31.44 5.46
N ALA A 267 -1.15 -31.49 5.58
CA ALA A 267 -0.42 -32.68 5.20
C ALA A 267 -0.87 -33.83 6.12
N PRO A 268 -1.20 -35.01 5.56
CA PRO A 268 -1.47 -36.16 6.40
C PRO A 268 -0.22 -36.46 7.24
N ASP A 269 -0.37 -36.58 8.55
CA ASP A 269 0.70 -37.04 9.43
C ASP A 269 1.16 -38.40 8.90
N VAL A 270 2.43 -38.49 8.52
CA VAL A 270 3.07 -39.78 8.23
C VAL A 270 3.35 -40.41 9.58
N ASP A 271 2.31 -40.94 10.23
CA ASP A 271 2.47 -41.85 11.34
C ASP A 271 3.10 -43.12 10.78
N ILE A 272 4.42 -43.25 10.98
CA ILE A 272 5.17 -44.43 10.58
C ILE A 272 4.70 -45.55 11.51
N ALA A 273 3.78 -46.37 11.02
CA ALA A 273 3.52 -47.70 11.56
C ALA A 273 4.80 -48.53 11.39
N PHE A 274 5.64 -48.60 12.43
CA PHE A 274 6.56 -49.71 12.58
C PHE A 274 5.80 -50.87 13.21
N GLU A 275 5.20 -51.68 12.36
CA GLU A 275 4.90 -53.06 12.69
C GLU A 275 6.24 -53.81 12.69
N GLY A 276 6.67 -54.23 13.88
CA GLY A 276 7.85 -55.05 14.11
C GLY A 276 7.45 -56.26 14.94
N ASP A 277 6.76 -57.19 14.27
CA ASP A 277 6.64 -58.58 14.70
C ASP A 277 8.06 -59.17 14.83
N GLY A 278 8.40 -59.71 16.00
CA GLY A 278 9.71 -60.31 16.20
C GLY A 278 10.09 -60.67 17.63
N SER A 279 9.36 -61.60 18.26
CA SER A 279 9.85 -62.82 18.97
C SER A 279 8.82 -63.34 19.97
#